data_AF-A0A8J8Y6X7-F1
#
_entry.id   AF-A0A8J8Y6X7-F1
#
_cell.length_a   1.000
_cell.length_b   1.000
_cell.length_c   1.000
_cell.angle_alpha   90.00
_cell.angle_beta   90.00
_cell.angle_gamma   90.00
#
_symmetry.space_group_name_H-M   'P 1'
#
loop_
_entity.id
_entity.type
_entity.pdbx_description
1 polymer ?
#
loop_
_entity_poly.entity_id
_entity_poly.type
_entity_poly.pdbx_seq_one_letter_code
_entity_poly.pdbx_strand_id
1 'polypeptide(L)'
;MVKKLVMAQKRGETRALCLGVAMVVCAVITYYVLVTTLLPLYQKSVWTQESKCHLIETNIRDQEELKGKKVPQYPCLWVNVSAAGSWAVLYHTEDTRDQNQQCSYIPGSLDNYQTARADVEKVRANFQEQQVFYCFSAPPGNETSVLFRRLYGPQTLLFSLFWPTFLLTGGLLIIAMVKSNQYLSILAAQK
;
A
#
# COMPACT_ATOMS: atom_id res chain seq x y z
N MET A 1 -0.33 50.60 23.77
CA MET A 1 0.06 49.17 23.70
C MET A 1 -1.09 48.27 23.25
N VAL A 2 -2.33 48.47 23.72
CA VAL A 2 -3.53 47.67 23.37
C VAL A 2 -3.77 47.50 21.86
N LYS A 3 -3.72 48.58 21.05
CA LYS A 3 -3.90 48.49 19.57
C LYS A 3 -2.87 47.58 18.87
N LYS A 4 -1.62 47.51 19.36
CA LYS A 4 -0.58 46.64 18.78
C LYS A 4 -0.84 45.16 19.10
N LEU A 5 -1.35 44.85 20.29
CA LEU A 5 -1.72 43.48 20.68
C LEU A 5 -2.89 42.95 19.83
N VAL A 6 -3.93 43.77 19.61
CA VAL A 6 -5.12 43.41 18.81
C VAL A 6 -4.74 43.16 17.34
N MET A 7 -3.83 43.97 16.78
CA MET A 7 -3.32 43.80 15.41
C MET A 7 -2.44 42.55 15.26
N ALA A 8 -1.65 42.21 16.28
CA ALA A 8 -0.85 40.99 16.31
C ALA A 8 -1.73 39.73 16.41
N GLN A 9 -2.77 39.77 17.25
CA GLN A 9 -3.74 38.68 17.40
C GLN A 9 -4.49 38.40 16.10
N LYS A 10 -4.99 39.44 15.42
CA LYS A 10 -5.71 39.32 14.14
C LYS A 10 -4.84 38.74 13.01
N ARG A 11 -3.53 39.04 13.03
CA ARG A 11 -2.54 38.46 12.10
C ARG A 11 -2.27 36.98 12.38
N GLY A 12 -2.23 36.59 13.66
CA GLY A 12 -2.08 35.19 14.08
C GLY A 12 -3.29 34.34 13.70
N GLU A 13 -4.50 34.83 13.96
CA GLU A 13 -5.76 34.16 13.62
C GLU A 13 -5.92 33.92 12.12
N THR A 14 -5.58 34.90 11.29
CA THR A 14 -5.66 34.77 9.82
C THR A 14 -4.70 33.70 9.31
N ARG A 15 -3.50 33.61 9.89
CA ARG A 15 -2.51 32.57 9.53
C ARG A 15 -2.96 31.19 9.99
N ALA A 16 -3.50 31.06 11.19
CA ALA A 16 -4.04 29.81 11.70
C ALA A 16 -5.25 29.33 10.87
N LEU A 17 -6.13 30.25 10.47
CA LEU A 17 -7.25 29.96 9.59
C LEU A 17 -6.79 29.48 8.21
N CYS A 18 -5.83 30.18 7.59
CA CYS A 18 -5.25 29.74 6.31
C CYS A 18 -4.60 28.35 6.42
N LEU A 19 -3.91 28.07 7.52
CA LEU A 19 -3.28 26.77 7.76
C LEU A 19 -4.35 25.67 7.92
N GLY A 20 -5.41 25.94 8.68
CA GLY A 20 -6.59 25.06 8.80
C GLY A 20 -7.22 24.73 7.44
N VAL A 21 -7.49 25.76 6.63
CA VAL A 21 -8.06 25.59 5.27
C VAL A 21 -7.11 24.81 4.36
N ALA A 22 -5.81 25.12 4.38
CA ALA A 22 -4.82 24.41 3.57
C ALA A 22 -4.76 22.92 3.93
N MET A 23 -4.77 22.57 5.23
CA MET A 23 -4.80 21.17 5.66
C MET A 23 -6.05 20.43 5.18
N VAL A 24 -7.22 21.08 5.24
CA VAL A 24 -8.48 20.50 4.74
C VAL A 24 -8.40 20.24 3.23
N VAL A 25 -7.93 21.22 2.45
CA VAL A 25 -7.77 21.06 0.99
C VAL A 25 -6.79 19.95 0.65
N CYS A 26 -5.63 19.89 1.32
CA CYS A 26 -4.65 18.82 1.13
C CYS A 26 -5.22 17.44 1.49
N ALA A 27 -6.01 17.34 2.56
CA ALA A 27 -6.68 16.09 2.93
C ALA A 27 -7.67 15.64 1.85
N VAL A 28 -8.50 16.56 1.32
CA VAL A 28 -9.45 16.26 0.24
C VAL A 28 -8.75 15.78 -1.03
N ILE A 29 -7.65 16.44 -1.44
CA ILE A 29 -6.86 16.01 -2.60
C ILE A 29 -6.28 14.62 -2.37
N THR A 30 -5.74 14.38 -1.16
CA THR A 30 -5.16 13.07 -0.82
C THR A 30 -6.23 11.98 -0.85
N TYR A 31 -7.42 12.23 -0.29
CA TYR A 31 -8.56 11.31 -0.38
C TYR A 31 -8.94 10.99 -1.82
N TYR A 32 -9.01 12.01 -2.68
CA TYR A 32 -9.34 11.80 -4.09
C TYR A 32 -8.31 10.89 -4.78
N VAL A 33 -7.02 11.11 -4.54
CA VAL A 33 -5.95 10.25 -5.07
C VAL A 33 -6.04 8.84 -4.52
N LEU A 34 -6.26 8.68 -3.20
CA LEU A 34 -6.39 7.36 -2.59
C LEU A 34 -7.60 6.60 -3.12
N VAL A 35 -8.76 7.25 -3.26
CA VAL A 35 -9.97 6.62 -3.81
C VAL A 35 -9.74 6.20 -5.25
N THR A 36 -9.16 7.06 -6.09
CA THR A 36 -8.93 6.75 -7.50
C THR A 36 -7.85 5.69 -7.74
N THR A 37 -6.85 5.59 -6.86
CA THR A 37 -5.75 4.61 -7.00
C THR A 37 -6.03 3.29 -6.30
N LEU A 38 -6.55 3.31 -5.06
CA LEU A 38 -6.73 2.11 -4.25
C LEU A 38 -8.00 1.34 -4.60
N LEU A 39 -9.08 2.01 -5.02
CA LEU A 39 -10.34 1.33 -5.35
C LEU A 39 -10.18 0.37 -6.54
N PRO A 40 -9.50 0.74 -7.65
CA PRO A 40 -9.23 -0.20 -8.74
C PRO A 40 -8.30 -1.34 -8.30
N LEU A 41 -7.29 -1.06 -7.47
CA LEU A 41 -6.35 -2.08 -6.98
C LEU A 41 -7.05 -3.09 -6.07
N TYR A 42 -7.98 -2.62 -5.23
CA TYR A 42 -8.81 -3.49 -4.40
C TYR A 42 -9.79 -4.32 -5.25
N GLN A 43 -10.46 -3.71 -6.24
CA GLN A 43 -11.35 -4.45 -7.14
C GLN A 43 -10.61 -5.50 -7.97
N LYS A 44 -9.36 -5.23 -8.35
CA LYS A 44 -8.49 -6.21 -9.03
C LYS A 44 -7.95 -7.30 -8.11
N SER A 45 -8.03 -7.14 -6.78
CA SER A 45 -7.56 -8.16 -5.84
C SER A 45 -8.58 -9.31 -5.76
N VAL A 46 -8.50 -10.19 -6.75
CA VAL A 46 -9.36 -11.38 -6.87
C VAL A 46 -9.00 -12.42 -5.80
N TRP A 47 -7.80 -12.41 -5.25
CA TRP A 47 -7.32 -13.37 -4.25
C TRP A 47 -7.73 -13.00 -2.82
N THR A 48 -8.96 -13.35 -2.45
CA THR A 48 -9.51 -13.06 -1.13
C THR A 48 -9.56 -14.26 -0.21
N GLN A 49 -9.50 -15.49 -0.73
CA GLN A 49 -9.73 -16.71 0.05
C GLN A 49 -8.42 -17.25 0.61
N GLU A 50 -8.27 -17.19 1.94
CA GLU A 50 -7.11 -17.78 2.62
C GLU A 50 -7.25 -19.30 2.73
N SER A 51 -6.18 -20.02 2.41
CA SER A 51 -6.11 -21.48 2.41
C SER A 51 -4.69 -21.95 2.76
N LYS A 52 -4.54 -23.23 3.13
CA LYS A 52 -3.22 -23.82 3.35
C LYS A 52 -2.68 -24.34 2.02
N CYS A 53 -1.49 -23.87 1.65
CA CYS A 53 -0.74 -24.35 0.50
C CYS A 53 0.35 -25.32 0.95
N HIS A 54 0.50 -26.41 0.20
CA HIS A 54 1.59 -27.38 0.37
C HIS A 54 2.59 -27.21 -0.77
N LEU A 55 3.87 -27.15 -0.45
CA LEU A 55 4.92 -27.08 -1.46
C LEU A 55 4.99 -28.38 -2.26
N ILE A 56 4.96 -28.29 -3.58
CA ILE A 56 5.18 -29.43 -4.49
C ILE A 56 6.60 -29.37 -5.05
N GLU A 57 6.92 -28.25 -5.72
CA GLU A 57 8.18 -28.12 -6.44
C GLU A 57 8.67 -26.67 -6.44
N THR A 58 10.00 -26.51 -6.39
CA THR A 58 10.67 -25.23 -6.59
C THR A 58 11.74 -25.35 -7.67
N ASN A 59 11.72 -24.47 -8.65
CA ASN A 59 12.70 -24.43 -9.73
C ASN A 59 13.25 -22.98 -9.88
N ILE A 60 14.50 -22.81 -10.27
CA ILE A 60 15.08 -21.48 -10.56
C ILE A 60 15.32 -21.44 -12.05
N ARG A 61 14.73 -20.44 -12.70
CA ARG A 61 14.82 -20.22 -14.14
C ARG A 61 15.43 -18.85 -14.37
N ASP A 62 16.21 -18.74 -15.43
CA ASP A 62 16.74 -17.43 -15.82
C ASP A 62 15.76 -16.73 -16.75
N GLN A 63 15.63 -15.43 -16.58
CA GLN A 63 14.68 -14.59 -17.29
C GLN A 63 15.36 -13.31 -17.77
N GLU A 64 14.93 -12.81 -18.92
CA GLU A 64 15.49 -11.61 -19.56
C GLU A 64 14.42 -10.53 -19.82
N GLU A 65 13.19 -10.75 -19.36
CA GLU A 65 12.08 -9.85 -19.59
C GLU A 65 11.34 -9.49 -18.29
N LEU A 66 11.10 -8.18 -18.12
CA LEU A 66 10.36 -7.62 -17.00
C LEU A 66 9.38 -6.57 -17.52
N LYS A 67 8.07 -6.74 -17.28
CA LYS A 67 7.01 -5.87 -17.80
C LYS A 67 7.09 -5.64 -19.32
N GLY A 68 7.46 -6.68 -20.07
CA GLY A 68 7.62 -6.61 -21.54
C GLY A 68 8.83 -5.77 -22.00
N LYS A 69 9.75 -5.41 -21.10
CA LYS A 69 11.01 -4.77 -21.43
C LYS A 69 12.15 -5.77 -21.27
N LYS A 70 13.11 -5.72 -22.20
CA LYS A 70 14.34 -6.51 -22.09
C LYS A 70 15.22 -5.96 -20.97
N VAL A 71 15.60 -6.84 -20.05
CA VAL A 71 16.46 -6.56 -18.90
C VAL A 71 17.68 -7.50 -18.92
N PRO A 72 18.75 -7.19 -18.17
CA PRO A 72 19.82 -8.15 -17.96
C PRO A 72 19.27 -9.46 -17.41
N GLN A 73 19.87 -10.58 -17.84
CA GLN A 73 19.47 -11.91 -17.37
C GLN A 73 19.50 -11.96 -15.84
N TYR A 74 18.41 -12.41 -15.24
CA TYR A 74 18.27 -12.52 -13.79
C TYR A 74 17.69 -13.88 -13.38
N PRO A 75 18.06 -14.41 -12.21
CA PRO A 75 17.51 -15.65 -11.70
C PRO A 75 16.14 -15.39 -11.09
N CYS A 76 15.17 -16.21 -11.46
CA CYS A 76 13.79 -16.13 -11.01
C CYS A 76 13.37 -17.46 -10.36
N LEU A 77 12.70 -17.39 -9.21
CA LEU A 77 12.15 -18.58 -8.57
C LEU A 77 10.78 -18.89 -9.17
N TRP A 78 10.56 -20.15 -9.53
CA TRP A 78 9.27 -20.73 -9.88
C TRP A 78 8.86 -21.71 -8.80
N VAL A 79 7.67 -21.54 -8.25
CA VAL A 79 7.16 -22.32 -7.11
C VAL A 79 5.78 -22.87 -7.45
N ASN A 80 5.65 -24.20 -7.35
CA ASN A 80 4.41 -24.93 -7.55
C ASN A 80 3.90 -25.47 -6.21
N VAL A 81 2.62 -25.26 -5.93
CA VAL A 81 1.97 -25.61 -4.66
C VAL A 81 0.65 -26.34 -4.89
N SER A 82 0.25 -27.15 -3.92
CA SER A 82 -1.10 -27.70 -3.84
C SER A 82 -1.95 -26.81 -2.93
N ALA A 83 -3.00 -26.23 -3.49
CA ALA A 83 -4.01 -25.45 -2.77
C ALA A 83 -5.36 -26.17 -2.89
N ALA A 84 -5.96 -26.54 -1.76
CA ALA A 84 -7.24 -27.25 -1.71
C ALA A 84 -7.31 -28.51 -2.61
N GLY A 85 -6.19 -29.23 -2.77
CA GLY A 85 -6.11 -30.46 -3.55
C GLY A 85 -5.87 -30.27 -5.06
N SER A 86 -5.73 -29.03 -5.53
CA SER A 86 -5.36 -28.71 -6.92
C SER A 86 -3.98 -28.05 -6.98
N TRP A 87 -3.21 -28.32 -8.04
CA TRP A 87 -1.92 -27.68 -8.26
C TRP A 87 -2.11 -26.23 -8.75
N ALA A 88 -1.25 -25.33 -8.28
CA ALA A 88 -1.28 -23.92 -8.62
C ALA A 88 0.11 -23.30 -8.56
N VAL A 89 0.35 -22.30 -9.41
CA VAL A 89 1.59 -21.50 -9.37
C VAL A 89 1.46 -20.46 -8.27
N LEU A 90 2.46 -20.41 -7.39
CA LEU A 90 2.55 -19.41 -6.33
C LEU A 90 3.19 -18.13 -6.88
N TYR A 91 2.64 -16.97 -6.53
CA TYR A 91 3.27 -15.66 -6.75
C TYR A 91 3.53 -14.99 -5.40
N HIS A 92 4.63 -14.27 -5.28
CA HIS A 92 4.96 -13.59 -4.02
C HIS A 92 3.94 -12.49 -3.68
N THR A 93 3.62 -11.64 -4.67
CA THR A 93 2.65 -10.53 -4.57
C THR A 93 1.92 -10.32 -5.90
N GLU A 94 0.84 -9.52 -5.88
CA GLU A 94 0.10 -9.11 -7.08
C GLU A 94 1.04 -8.47 -8.13
N ASP A 95 1.97 -7.62 -7.67
CA ASP A 95 2.94 -6.95 -8.54
C ASP A 95 3.88 -7.93 -9.26
N THR A 96 4.29 -9.03 -8.61
CA THR A 96 5.18 -10.02 -9.26
C THR A 96 4.50 -10.69 -10.45
N ARG A 97 3.21 -11.00 -10.30
CA ARG A 97 2.39 -11.57 -11.38
C ARG A 97 2.23 -10.58 -12.54
N ASP A 98 1.98 -9.32 -12.24
CA ASP A 98 1.86 -8.25 -13.24
C ASP A 98 3.19 -7.96 -13.95
N GLN A 99 4.32 -8.18 -13.28
CA GLN A 99 5.65 -7.98 -13.82
C GLN A 99 6.08 -9.08 -14.78
N ASN A 100 5.91 -10.34 -14.37
CA ASN A 100 6.27 -11.50 -15.19
C ASN A 100 5.42 -12.71 -14.76
N GLN A 101 4.56 -13.17 -15.66
CA GLN A 101 3.63 -14.29 -15.40
C GLN A 101 4.33 -15.64 -15.25
N GLN A 102 5.58 -15.77 -15.70
CA GLN A 102 6.34 -17.02 -15.58
C GLN A 102 7.16 -17.10 -14.28
N CYS A 103 7.11 -16.05 -13.46
CA CYS A 103 7.94 -15.87 -12.27
C CYS A 103 7.15 -15.79 -10.98
N SER A 104 7.49 -16.64 -10.02
CA SER A 104 6.88 -16.65 -8.68
C SER A 104 7.52 -15.60 -7.76
N TYR A 105 8.85 -15.46 -7.81
CA TYR A 105 9.60 -14.47 -7.05
C TYR A 105 10.67 -13.81 -7.91
N ILE A 106 10.72 -12.48 -7.84
CA ILE A 106 11.68 -11.64 -8.55
C ILE A 106 12.60 -11.03 -7.47
N PRO A 107 13.94 -11.18 -7.59
CA PRO A 107 14.88 -10.67 -6.61
C PRO A 107 14.83 -9.13 -6.53
N GLY A 108 15.10 -8.59 -5.34
CA GLY A 108 14.98 -7.15 -5.08
C GLY A 108 16.00 -6.27 -5.82
N SER A 109 17.18 -6.81 -6.15
CA SER A 109 18.19 -6.14 -6.99
C SER A 109 18.52 -7.01 -8.19
N LEU A 110 18.53 -6.40 -9.37
CA LEU A 110 18.87 -7.01 -10.65
C LEU A 110 20.26 -6.59 -11.16
N ASP A 111 20.97 -5.76 -10.39
CA ASP A 111 22.24 -5.14 -10.84
C ASP A 111 23.38 -6.17 -10.90
N ASN A 112 23.36 -7.16 -10.00
CA ASN A 112 24.36 -8.21 -9.93
C ASN A 112 23.68 -9.58 -9.87
N TYR A 113 23.94 -10.40 -10.90
CA TYR A 113 23.41 -11.75 -11.02
C TYR A 113 23.75 -12.65 -9.83
N GLN A 114 24.97 -12.58 -9.29
CA GLN A 114 25.38 -13.43 -8.17
C GLN A 114 24.62 -13.08 -6.89
N THR A 115 24.41 -11.79 -6.64
CA THR A 115 23.66 -11.31 -5.47
C THR A 115 22.18 -11.66 -5.60
N ALA A 116 21.61 -11.47 -6.79
CA ALA A 116 20.25 -11.87 -7.11
C ALA A 116 20.05 -13.39 -6.95
N ARG A 117 21.04 -14.18 -7.38
CA ARG A 117 21.01 -15.65 -7.26
C ARG A 117 21.02 -16.09 -5.81
N ALA A 118 21.90 -15.51 -5.00
CA ALA A 118 21.98 -15.81 -3.57
C ALA A 118 20.67 -15.45 -2.83
N ASP A 119 20.02 -14.34 -3.19
CA ASP A 119 18.72 -13.97 -2.65
C ASP A 119 17.64 -15.01 -3.00
N VAL A 120 17.54 -15.38 -4.28
CA VAL A 120 16.59 -16.38 -4.77
C VAL A 120 16.82 -17.75 -4.12
N GLU A 121 18.08 -18.16 -3.93
CA GLU A 121 18.42 -19.42 -3.28
C GLU A 121 18.07 -19.42 -1.79
N LYS A 122 18.28 -18.29 -1.10
CA LYS A 122 17.85 -18.13 0.29
C LYS A 122 16.34 -18.24 0.43
N VAL A 123 15.58 -17.59 -0.46
CA VAL A 123 14.11 -17.68 -0.46
C VAL A 123 13.64 -19.10 -0.78
N ARG A 124 14.29 -19.78 -1.73
CA ARG A 124 14.03 -21.20 -2.03
C ARG A 124 14.24 -22.07 -0.78
N ALA A 125 15.34 -21.90 -0.07
CA ALA A 125 15.65 -22.68 1.13
C ALA A 125 14.55 -22.50 2.20
N ASN A 126 14.08 -21.27 2.41
CA ASN A 126 12.99 -20.99 3.35
C ASN A 126 11.69 -21.73 2.98
N PHE A 127 11.35 -21.80 1.68
CA PHE A 127 10.18 -22.58 1.23
C PHE A 127 10.38 -24.08 1.45
N GLN A 128 11.59 -24.60 1.24
CA GLN A 128 11.89 -26.01 1.45
C GLN A 128 11.84 -26.41 2.93
N GLU A 129 12.28 -25.54 3.83
CA GLU A 129 12.12 -25.71 5.27
C GLU A 129 10.65 -25.66 5.68
N GLN A 130 9.89 -24.72 5.10
CA GLN A 130 8.48 -24.50 5.41
C GLN A 130 7.56 -25.08 4.33
N GLN A 131 7.39 -26.41 4.35
CA GLN A 131 6.56 -27.13 3.37
C GLN A 131 5.08 -26.75 3.36
N VAL A 132 4.55 -26.19 4.45
CA VAL A 132 3.14 -25.78 4.57
C VAL A 132 3.06 -24.33 5.05
N PHE A 133 2.32 -23.51 4.30
CA PHE A 133 2.12 -22.09 4.60
C PHE A 133 0.74 -21.61 4.17
N TYR A 134 0.34 -20.43 4.65
CA TYR A 134 -0.91 -19.79 4.24
C TYR A 134 -0.74 -19.08 2.90
N CYS A 135 -1.75 -19.20 2.05
CA CYS A 135 -1.79 -18.61 0.72
C CYS A 135 -3.20 -18.15 0.37
N PHE A 136 -3.29 -17.19 -0.55
CA PHE A 136 -4.54 -16.62 -1.01
C PHE A 136 -4.89 -17.17 -2.39
N SER A 137 -6.08 -17.77 -2.50
CA SER A 137 -6.61 -18.34 -3.73
C SER A 137 -7.62 -17.40 -4.38
N ALA A 138 -7.65 -17.40 -5.71
CA ALA A 138 -8.72 -16.76 -6.49
C ALA A 138 -10.00 -17.63 -6.45
N PRO A 139 -11.20 -17.03 -6.64
CA PRO A 139 -12.44 -17.76 -6.79
C PRO A 139 -12.35 -18.82 -7.89
N PRO A 140 -13.00 -19.98 -7.69
CA PRO A 140 -12.97 -21.07 -8.65
C PRO A 140 -13.58 -20.62 -9.99
N GLY A 141 -12.78 -20.70 -11.06
CA GLY A 141 -13.26 -20.44 -12.43
C GLY A 141 -12.31 -19.62 -13.30
N ASN A 142 -11.38 -18.85 -12.73
CA ASN A 142 -10.49 -18.00 -13.53
C ASN A 142 -9.07 -18.57 -13.69
N GLU A 143 -8.36 -19.01 -12.64
CA GLU A 143 -6.93 -19.32 -12.77
C GLU A 143 -6.36 -20.26 -11.69
N THR A 144 -5.36 -21.06 -12.05
CA THR A 144 -4.54 -21.89 -11.15
C THR A 144 -3.39 -21.08 -10.55
N SER A 145 -3.68 -19.87 -10.04
CA SER A 145 -2.69 -18.98 -9.45
C SER A 145 -3.05 -18.63 -8.01
N VAL A 146 -2.05 -18.71 -7.12
CA VAL A 146 -2.19 -18.39 -5.70
C VAL A 146 -1.15 -17.38 -5.28
N LEU A 147 -1.46 -16.56 -4.28
CA LEU A 147 -0.54 -15.56 -3.74
C LEU A 147 -0.03 -15.94 -2.37
N PHE A 148 1.25 -15.69 -2.12
CA PHE A 148 1.84 -15.80 -0.80
C PHE A 148 1.45 -14.62 0.09
N ARG A 149 1.58 -13.40 -0.41
CA ARG A 149 1.28 -12.17 0.33
C ARG A 149 0.42 -11.23 -0.50
N ARG A 150 -0.68 -10.77 0.11
CA ARG A 150 -1.54 -9.73 -0.45
C ARG A 150 -0.97 -8.35 -0.13
N LEU A 151 -0.65 -7.56 -1.15
CA LEU A 151 -0.17 -6.19 -1.01
C LEU A 151 -1.34 -5.23 -0.72
N TYR A 152 -2.48 -5.46 -1.38
CA TYR A 152 -3.70 -4.63 -1.25
C TYR A 152 -4.71 -5.23 -0.28
N GLY A 153 -4.30 -5.43 0.96
CA GLY A 153 -5.16 -5.89 2.04
C GLY A 153 -6.06 -4.76 2.61
N PRO A 154 -7.15 -5.13 3.31
CA PRO A 154 -8.02 -4.14 3.98
C PRO A 154 -7.25 -3.32 5.03
N GLN A 155 -6.24 -3.90 5.68
CA GLN A 155 -5.40 -3.21 6.65
C GLN A 155 -4.59 -2.06 6.02
N THR A 156 -4.04 -2.26 4.82
CA THR A 156 -3.31 -1.23 4.07
C THR A 156 -4.22 -0.06 3.70
N LEU A 157 -5.47 -0.35 3.32
CA LEU A 157 -6.49 0.67 3.02
C LEU A 157 -6.81 1.50 4.27
N LEU A 158 -7.05 0.84 5.40
CA LEU A 158 -7.35 1.52 6.67
C LEU A 158 -6.20 2.42 7.12
N PHE A 159 -4.96 1.91 7.07
CA PHE A 159 -3.78 2.69 7.43
C PHE A 159 -3.56 3.88 6.49
N SER A 160 -3.79 3.69 5.19
CA SER A 160 -3.67 4.75 4.19
C SER A 160 -4.73 5.85 4.38
N LEU A 161 -5.96 5.49 4.76
CA LEU A 161 -7.06 6.44 5.00
C LEU A 161 -6.95 7.16 6.36
N PHE A 162 -6.23 6.58 7.32
CA PHE A 162 -6.05 7.15 8.66
C PHE A 162 -5.35 8.52 8.62
N TRP A 163 -4.31 8.66 7.82
CA TRP A 163 -3.55 9.91 7.76
C TRP A 163 -4.37 11.10 7.20
N PRO A 164 -5.08 10.96 6.06
CA PRO A 164 -6.02 11.98 5.60
C PRO A 164 -7.15 12.29 6.58
N THR A 165 -7.70 11.29 7.31
CA THR A 165 -8.74 11.56 8.33
C THR A 165 -8.19 12.45 9.44
N PHE A 166 -6.96 12.19 9.87
CA PHE A 166 -6.32 12.94 10.94
C PHE A 166 -6.01 14.37 10.51
N LEU A 167 -5.48 14.57 9.30
CA LEU A 167 -5.27 15.91 8.73
C LEU A 167 -6.57 16.70 8.55
N LEU A 168 -7.63 16.04 8.10
CA LEU A 168 -8.94 16.67 7.90
C LEU A 168 -9.54 17.11 9.24
N THR A 169 -9.57 16.20 10.23
CA THR A 169 -10.11 16.50 11.56
C THR A 169 -9.28 17.57 12.27
N GLY A 170 -7.95 17.48 12.21
CA GLY A 170 -7.04 18.52 12.72
C GLY A 170 -7.30 19.89 12.07
N GLY A 171 -7.47 19.95 10.75
CA GLY A 171 -7.78 21.18 10.04
C GLY A 171 -9.11 21.81 10.44
N LEU A 172 -10.16 20.99 10.56
CA LEU A 172 -11.48 21.43 11.01
C LEU A 172 -11.45 21.95 12.46
N LEU A 173 -10.71 21.27 13.35
CA LEU A 173 -10.55 21.70 14.75
C LEU A 173 -9.84 23.06 14.86
N ILE A 174 -8.80 23.32 14.06
CA ILE A 174 -8.14 24.64 14.05
C ILE A 174 -9.11 25.73 13.58
N ILE A 175 -9.86 25.49 12.51
CA ILE A 175 -10.85 26.46 12.00
C ILE A 175 -11.90 26.74 13.07
N ALA A 176 -12.44 25.69 13.70
CA ALA A 176 -13.44 25.81 14.75
C ALA A 176 -12.89 26.60 15.95
N MET A 177 -11.67 26.30 16.39
CA MET A 177 -11.02 27.00 17.51
C MET A 177 -10.84 28.50 17.21
N VAL A 178 -10.34 28.85 16.02
CA VAL A 178 -10.17 30.25 15.62
C VAL A 178 -11.51 30.98 15.55
N LYS A 179 -12.55 30.36 14.98
CA LYS A 179 -13.88 30.96 14.88
C LYS A 179 -14.54 31.16 16.24
N SER A 180 -14.42 30.19 17.15
CA SER A 180 -14.92 30.30 18.52
C SER A 180 -14.22 31.43 19.28
N ASN A 181 -12.90 31.56 19.16
CA ASN A 181 -12.14 32.65 19.79
C ASN A 181 -12.51 34.03 19.23
N GLN A 182 -12.73 34.13 17.92
CA GLN A 182 -13.21 35.36 17.28
C GLN A 182 -14.61 35.74 17.78
N TYR A 183 -15.52 34.77 17.87
CA TYR A 183 -16.88 34.99 18.35
C TYR A 183 -16.90 35.44 19.82
N LEU A 184 -16.14 34.78 20.69
CA LEU A 184 -15.99 35.16 22.10
C LEU A 184 -15.39 36.56 22.26
N SER A 185 -14.40 36.92 21.44
CA SER A 185 -13.79 38.25 21.47
C SER A 185 -14.76 39.37 21.08
N ILE A 186 -15.65 39.11 20.10
CA ILE A 186 -16.69 40.07 19.70
C ILE A 186 -17.73 40.23 20.82
N LEU A 187 -18.20 39.12 21.39
CA LEU A 187 -19.14 39.13 22.52
C LEU A 187 -18.56 39.87 23.74
N ALA A 188 -17.29 39.64 24.06
CA ALA A 188 -16.61 40.33 25.15
C ALA A 188 -16.40 41.82 24.89
N ALA A 189 -16.33 42.26 23.62
CA ALA A 189 -16.22 43.67 23.24
C ALA A 189 -17.58 44.39 23.18
N GLN A 190 -18.69 43.65 23.12
CA GLN A 190 -20.05 44.21 23.16
C GLN A 190 -20.60 44.40 24.59
N LYS A 191 -19.90 43.86 25.60
CA LYS A 191 -20.27 43.93 27.01
C LYS A 191 -19.41 44.96 27.73
#